data_AF-A0A848F4Z6-F1
#
_entry.id   AF-A0A848F4Z6-F1
#
_cell.length_a   1.000
_cell.length_b   1.000
_cell.length_c   1.000
_cell.angle_alpha   90.00
_cell.angle_beta   90.00
_cell.angle_gamma   90.00
#
_symmetry.space_group_name_H-M   'P 1'
#
loop_
_entity.id
_entity.type
_entity.pdbx_description
1 polymer ?
#
loop_
_entity_poly.entity_id
_entity_poly.type
_entity_poly.pdbx_seq_one_letter_code
_entity_poly.pdbx_strand_id
1 'polypeptide(L)'
;MNAAAGAPGWRALTIDRQRFAIRLRGHDLPLEVQCPDGATQVLPVWRCRDHFTALRAALTVHAGGAPAQGSPGDPSTTATLSLDPMHYLTALPGFADIDPARRESLAPAALWWAAGGDEAPARLLDGFGAIDGRLFELRRWTAGERQAALAAALQRHATESGDGDDVRFDAVTHLAALLRHGVVADPAEIDTLPLHWALPLIDLVVTLNQPPAADPLLGDDEAARRLAERTLRLARALGWTPEQVLRTPAVELDRLLALLDREEARARGTATATAAPPAPPRRRRLADAPDAVLIRIDD
;
A
#
# COMPACT_ATOMS: atom_id res chain seq x y z
N MET A 1 10.07 -23.58 39.87
CA MET A 1 9.78 -24.92 39.31
C MET A 1 8.27 -25.16 39.42
N ASN A 2 7.61 -25.23 38.27
CA ASN A 2 6.22 -25.63 37.94
C ASN A 2 5.18 -25.87 39.06
N ALA A 3 4.19 -24.98 39.18
CA ALA A 3 2.91 -25.31 39.86
C ALA A 3 1.66 -24.56 39.31
N ALA A 4 1.66 -24.06 38.08
CA ALA A 4 0.48 -23.38 37.51
C ALA A 4 -0.28 -24.18 36.43
N ALA A 5 0.19 -25.39 36.08
CA ALA A 5 -0.36 -26.16 34.96
C ALA A 5 -1.66 -26.95 35.27
N GLY A 6 -2.42 -26.59 36.32
CA GLY A 6 -3.54 -27.42 36.81
C GLY A 6 -4.87 -26.72 37.03
N ALA A 7 -4.96 -25.39 36.92
CA ALA A 7 -6.23 -24.69 37.07
C ALA A 7 -6.98 -24.66 35.71
N PRO A 8 -8.29 -24.97 35.67
CA PRO A 8 -9.04 -25.04 34.42
C PRO A 8 -8.99 -23.70 33.67
N GLY A 9 -8.60 -23.74 32.39
CA GLY A 9 -8.55 -22.59 31.49
C GLY A 9 -7.20 -21.89 31.35
N TRP A 10 -6.16 -22.30 32.09
CA TRP A 10 -4.79 -21.80 31.85
C TRP A 10 -4.06 -22.69 30.84
N ARG A 11 -3.42 -22.08 29.84
CA ARG A 11 -2.52 -22.74 28.88
C ARG A 11 -1.12 -22.14 28.96
N ALA A 12 -0.12 -22.96 28.64
CA ALA A 12 1.25 -22.46 28.52
C ALA A 12 1.46 -21.82 27.14
N LEU A 13 2.08 -20.63 27.13
CA LEU A 13 2.54 -19.91 25.94
C LEU A 13 4.05 -19.75 26.06
N THR A 14 4.80 -19.98 24.99
CA THR A 14 6.27 -19.78 25.00
C THR A 14 6.66 -18.84 23.88
N ILE A 15 7.26 -17.71 24.24
CA ILE A 15 7.71 -16.65 23.33
C ILE A 15 9.13 -16.29 23.77
N ASP A 16 10.08 -16.22 22.83
CA ASP A 16 11.48 -15.86 23.11
C ASP A 16 12.12 -16.66 24.25
N ARG A 17 11.81 -17.96 24.32
CA ARG A 17 12.23 -18.90 25.38
C ARG A 17 11.69 -18.60 26.78
N GLN A 18 10.85 -17.57 26.93
CA GLN A 18 10.10 -17.29 28.14
C GLN A 18 8.76 -18.02 28.12
N ARG A 19 8.36 -18.59 29.26
CA ARG A 19 7.11 -19.34 29.39
C ARG A 19 6.13 -18.57 30.25
N PHE A 20 4.98 -18.28 29.67
CA PHE A 20 3.85 -17.61 30.29
C PHE A 20 2.75 -18.64 30.54
N ALA A 21 2.02 -18.51 31.65
CA ALA A 21 0.70 -19.11 31.77
C ALA A 21 -0.31 -18.05 31.36
N ILE A 22 -1.17 -18.37 30.40
CA ILE A 22 -2.21 -17.45 29.91
C ILE A 22 -3.59 -18.07 29.99
N ARG A 23 -4.61 -17.24 30.15
CA ARG A 23 -6.02 -17.66 30.06
C ARG A 23 -6.69 -16.86 28.95
N LEU A 24 -6.85 -17.53 27.80
CA LEU A 24 -7.53 -17.01 26.62
C LEU A 24 -8.96 -17.53 26.60
N ARG A 25 -9.95 -16.63 26.63
CA ARG A 25 -11.39 -16.96 26.63
C ARG A 25 -12.08 -16.69 25.29
N GLY A 26 -11.33 -16.16 24.34
CA GLY A 26 -11.81 -15.55 23.10
C GLY A 26 -10.94 -14.34 22.80
N HIS A 27 -10.81 -13.99 21.52
CA HIS A 27 -10.00 -12.84 21.10
C HIS A 27 -10.76 -11.50 21.20
N ASP A 28 -12.04 -11.56 21.51
CA ASP A 28 -12.93 -10.46 21.84
C ASP A 28 -13.00 -10.18 23.35
N LEU A 29 -12.25 -10.94 24.16
CA LEU A 29 -12.15 -10.80 25.60
C LEU A 29 -10.71 -10.46 26.03
N PRO A 30 -10.53 -9.77 27.18
CA PRO A 30 -9.21 -9.50 27.71
C PRO A 30 -8.40 -10.79 27.93
N LEU A 31 -7.10 -10.71 27.65
CA LEU A 31 -6.15 -11.78 27.91
C LEU A 31 -5.65 -11.67 29.36
N GLU A 32 -5.68 -12.78 30.09
CA GLU A 32 -5.03 -12.84 31.41
C GLU A 32 -3.69 -13.55 31.30
N VAL A 33 -2.65 -12.96 31.88
CA VAL A 33 -1.28 -13.48 31.88
C VAL A 33 -0.80 -13.58 33.31
N GLN A 34 -0.27 -14.74 33.69
CA GLN A 34 0.37 -14.92 34.99
C GLN A 34 1.83 -14.51 34.91
N CYS A 35 2.21 -13.54 35.73
CA CYS A 35 3.58 -13.05 35.89
C CYS A 35 4.46 -14.07 36.65
N PRO A 36 5.80 -13.98 36.53
CA PRO A 36 6.72 -14.86 37.27
C PRO A 36 6.58 -14.79 38.80
N ASP A 37 6.12 -13.67 39.34
CA ASP A 37 5.84 -13.47 40.77
C ASP A 37 4.48 -14.05 41.22
N GLY A 38 3.74 -14.68 40.31
CA GLY A 38 2.43 -15.28 40.57
C GLY A 38 1.25 -14.31 40.41
N ALA A 39 1.49 -13.01 40.25
CA ALA A 39 0.43 -12.03 40.00
C ALA A 39 -0.24 -12.29 38.64
N THR A 40 -1.53 -11.95 38.51
CA THR A 40 -2.24 -12.01 37.23
C THR A 40 -2.40 -10.61 36.67
N GLN A 41 -1.88 -10.39 35.48
CA GLN A 41 -2.10 -9.17 34.71
C GLN A 41 -3.21 -9.39 33.68
N VAL A 42 -4.11 -8.42 33.56
CA VAL A 42 -5.13 -8.39 32.50
C VAL A 42 -4.66 -7.45 31.41
N LEU A 43 -4.60 -7.93 30.17
CA LEU A 43 -4.33 -7.16 28.98
C LEU A 43 -5.64 -6.97 28.23
N PRO A 44 -6.07 -5.72 27.93
CA PRO A 44 -7.35 -5.46 27.29
C PRO A 44 -7.38 -6.00 25.85
N VAL A 45 -8.58 -6.06 25.28
CA VAL A 45 -8.75 -6.39 23.86
C VAL A 45 -8.08 -5.33 23.01
N TRP A 46 -7.16 -5.74 22.16
CA TRP A 46 -6.51 -4.84 21.21
C TRP A 46 -7.36 -4.72 19.95
N ARG A 47 -7.80 -3.51 19.59
CA ARG A 47 -8.64 -3.28 18.40
C ARG A 47 -7.83 -2.68 17.24
N CYS A 48 -8.39 -2.74 16.04
CA CYS A 48 -7.78 -2.20 14.82
C CYS A 48 -7.40 -0.71 14.96
N ARG A 49 -8.28 0.11 15.54
CA ARG A 49 -7.99 1.54 15.80
C ARG A 49 -6.78 1.72 16.72
N ASP A 50 -6.73 0.95 17.82
CA ASP A 50 -5.64 1.04 18.80
C ASP A 50 -4.32 0.64 18.15
N HIS A 51 -4.34 -0.37 17.27
CA HIS A 51 -3.19 -0.82 16.50
C HIS A 51 -2.63 0.28 15.59
N PHE A 52 -3.46 0.93 14.78
CA PHE A 52 -2.98 2.01 13.92
C PHE A 52 -2.49 3.22 14.72
N THR A 53 -3.14 3.59 15.83
CA THR A 53 -2.65 4.66 16.70
C THR A 53 -1.28 4.32 17.30
N ALA A 54 -1.11 3.09 17.81
CA ALA A 54 0.14 2.62 18.39
C ALA A 54 1.27 2.53 17.36
N LEU A 55 0.98 1.97 16.17
CA LEU A 55 1.94 1.92 15.07
C LEU A 55 2.41 3.31 14.68
N ARG A 56 1.50 4.29 14.57
CA ARG A 56 1.89 5.66 14.19
C ARG A 56 2.82 6.31 15.22
N ALA A 57 2.63 6.02 16.50
CA ALA A 57 3.48 6.55 17.56
C ALA A 57 4.86 5.88 17.63
N ALA A 58 4.91 4.58 17.32
CA ALA A 58 6.11 3.75 17.50
C ALA A 58 6.95 3.53 16.23
N LEU A 59 6.40 3.80 15.05
CA LEU A 59 7.09 3.61 13.78
C LEU A 59 7.97 4.82 13.46
N THR A 60 9.25 4.58 13.26
CA THR A 60 10.23 5.59 12.84
C THR A 60 10.74 5.28 11.43
N VAL A 61 10.77 6.32 10.59
CA VAL A 61 11.39 6.24 9.26
C VAL A 61 12.81 6.78 9.37
N HIS A 62 13.79 5.92 9.16
CA HIS A 62 15.19 6.33 9.05
C HIS A 62 15.49 6.58 7.57
N ALA A 63 15.75 7.83 7.21
CA ALA A 63 16.40 8.11 5.94
C ALA A 63 17.71 7.31 5.92
N GLY A 64 17.93 6.51 4.88
CA GLY A 64 19.16 5.72 4.75
C GLY A 64 20.36 6.65 4.99
N GLY A 65 21.18 6.29 5.99
CA GLY A 65 22.31 7.12 6.39
C GLY A 65 23.23 7.42 5.20
N ALA A 66 23.93 8.56 5.25
CA ALA A 66 24.99 8.89 4.30
C ALA A 66 25.87 7.66 4.04
N PRO A 67 26.27 7.41 2.77
CA PRO A 67 27.06 6.23 2.43
C PRO A 67 28.24 6.16 3.40
N ALA A 68 28.39 5.01 4.07
CA ALA A 68 29.58 4.75 4.87
C ALA A 68 30.80 5.07 3.99
N GLN A 69 31.65 6.00 4.44
CA GLN A 69 32.83 6.45 3.71
C GLN A 69 33.64 5.23 3.29
N GLY A 70 33.56 4.82 2.02
CA GLY A 70 34.35 3.69 1.51
C GLY A 70 33.74 2.82 0.42
N SER A 71 32.46 2.95 0.05
CA SER A 71 31.90 2.23 -1.10
C SER A 71 31.29 3.19 -2.14
N PRO A 72 32.02 3.51 -3.22
CA PRO A 72 31.44 4.17 -4.37
C PRO A 72 30.67 3.12 -5.17
N GLY A 73 29.33 3.16 -5.18
CA GLY A 73 28.61 2.36 -6.17
C GLY A 73 27.13 2.07 -6.02
N ASP A 74 26.44 2.40 -4.92
CA ASP A 74 25.00 2.15 -4.86
C ASP A 74 24.22 3.33 -4.21
N PRO A 75 23.54 4.17 -5.01
CA PRO A 75 22.69 5.24 -4.51
C PRO A 75 21.31 4.76 -4.05
N SER A 76 21.08 3.45 -3.86
CA SER A 76 19.86 2.96 -3.22
C SER A 76 19.84 3.31 -1.73
N THR A 77 19.59 4.58 -1.41
CA THR A 77 19.26 5.05 -0.06
C THR A 77 17.86 4.56 0.28
N THR A 78 17.73 3.25 0.51
CA THR A 78 16.46 2.66 0.92
C THR A 78 16.17 3.15 2.34
N ALA A 79 15.08 3.91 2.49
CA ALA A 79 14.59 4.29 3.80
C ALA A 79 14.28 3.03 4.61
N THR A 80 14.75 2.96 5.85
CA THR A 80 14.50 1.83 6.74
C THR A 80 13.39 2.19 7.70
N LEU A 81 12.35 1.34 7.75
CA LEU A 81 11.32 1.42 8.78
C LEU A 81 11.79 0.66 10.02
N SER A 82 11.73 1.31 11.17
CA SER A 82 11.98 0.69 12.48
C SER A 82 10.75 0.86 13.36
N LEU A 83 10.43 -0.16 14.14
CA LEU A 83 9.35 -0.13 15.12
C LEU A 83 9.97 -0.21 16.51
N ASP A 84 9.70 0.75 17.39
CA ASP A 84 10.03 0.65 18.81
C ASP A 84 8.96 -0.20 19.51
N PRO A 85 9.26 -1.45 19.92
CA PRO A 85 8.25 -2.34 20.49
C PRO A 85 7.73 -1.85 21.84
N MET A 86 8.57 -1.17 22.63
CA MET A 86 8.16 -0.69 23.95
C MET A 86 7.27 0.53 23.82
N HIS A 87 7.59 1.47 22.92
CA HIS A 87 6.69 2.58 22.60
C HIS A 87 5.37 2.07 21.99
N TYR A 88 5.42 1.03 21.14
CA TYR A 88 4.20 0.42 20.62
C TYR A 88 3.31 -0.13 21.74
N LEU A 89 3.91 -0.81 22.73
CA LEU A 89 3.17 -1.34 23.89
C LEU A 89 2.65 -0.27 24.86
N THR A 90 3.25 0.93 24.95
CA THR A 90 2.72 1.97 25.86
C THR A 90 1.36 2.50 25.43
N ALA A 91 0.98 2.30 24.16
CA ALA A 91 -0.36 2.59 23.68
C ALA A 91 -1.43 1.58 24.17
N LEU A 92 -1.01 0.42 24.73
CA LEU A 92 -1.93 -0.54 25.35
C LEU A 92 -2.53 0.09 26.61
N PRO A 93 -3.86 0.21 26.73
CA PRO A 93 -4.48 0.79 27.90
C PRO A 93 -4.06 0.07 29.19
N GLY A 94 -3.57 0.84 30.18
CA GLY A 94 -3.11 0.34 31.48
C GLY A 94 -1.72 -0.31 31.49
N PHE A 95 -1.06 -0.50 30.34
CA PHE A 95 0.27 -1.13 30.30
C PHE A 95 1.38 -0.18 30.78
N ALA A 96 1.23 1.12 30.51
CA ALA A 96 2.13 2.16 31.01
C ALA A 96 2.08 2.33 32.53
N ASP A 97 1.03 1.84 33.19
CA ASP A 97 0.87 1.91 34.65
C ASP A 97 1.44 0.66 35.38
N ILE A 98 1.80 -0.38 34.63
CA ILE A 98 2.46 -1.57 35.18
C ILE A 98 3.87 -1.20 35.63
N ASP A 99 4.27 -1.71 36.80
CA ASP A 99 5.63 -1.61 37.31
C ASP A 99 6.68 -1.94 36.21
N PRO A 100 7.76 -1.15 36.06
CA PRO A 100 8.71 -1.32 34.95
C PRO A 100 9.31 -2.73 34.83
N ALA A 101 9.69 -3.35 35.96
CA ALA A 101 10.27 -4.69 35.94
C ALA A 101 9.25 -5.74 35.49
N ARG A 102 7.98 -5.59 35.92
CA ARG A 102 6.89 -6.43 35.41
C ARG A 102 6.60 -6.17 33.94
N ARG A 103 6.64 -4.91 33.50
CA ARG A 103 6.40 -4.51 32.11
C ARG A 103 7.39 -5.16 31.17
N GLU A 104 8.68 -5.12 31.48
CA GLU A 104 9.73 -5.79 30.73
C GLU A 104 9.49 -7.30 30.65
N SER A 105 9.11 -7.92 31.78
CA SER A 105 8.82 -9.35 31.82
C SER A 105 7.59 -9.76 31.01
N LEU A 106 6.58 -8.87 30.91
CA LEU A 106 5.33 -9.11 30.18
C LEU A 106 5.39 -8.69 28.71
N ALA A 107 6.40 -7.91 28.31
CA ALA A 107 6.48 -7.33 26.97
C ALA A 107 6.34 -8.37 25.84
N PRO A 108 6.97 -9.57 25.90
CA PRO A 108 6.80 -10.57 24.84
C PRO A 108 5.34 -11.06 24.72
N ALA A 109 4.68 -11.35 25.84
CA ALA A 109 3.28 -11.78 25.85
C ALA A 109 2.33 -10.66 25.41
N ALA A 110 2.62 -9.42 25.81
CA ALA A 110 1.85 -8.25 25.39
C ALA A 110 2.01 -7.97 23.89
N LEU A 111 3.22 -8.10 23.34
CA LEU A 111 3.48 -7.95 21.89
C LEU A 111 2.80 -9.05 21.09
N TRP A 112 2.89 -10.30 21.54
CA TRP A 112 2.16 -11.41 20.90
C TRP A 112 0.65 -11.14 20.87
N TRP A 113 0.07 -10.68 21.97
CA TRP A 113 -1.34 -10.32 22.01
C TRP A 113 -1.68 -9.12 21.11
N ALA A 114 -0.84 -8.08 21.14
CA ALA A 114 -0.94 -6.89 20.29
C ALA A 114 -0.56 -7.14 18.83
N ALA A 115 -0.18 -8.36 18.47
CA ALA A 115 0.01 -8.87 17.11
C ALA A 115 -1.10 -9.84 16.70
N GLY A 116 -2.23 -9.86 17.43
CA GLY A 116 -3.40 -10.70 17.13
C GLY A 116 -3.42 -12.04 17.87
N GLY A 117 -2.36 -12.39 18.59
CA GLY A 117 -2.23 -13.66 19.28
C GLY A 117 -1.84 -14.79 18.34
N ASP A 118 -2.57 -15.92 18.40
CA ASP A 118 -2.39 -17.01 17.44
C ASP A 118 -2.92 -16.57 16.07
N GLU A 119 -2.18 -16.84 15.00
CA GLU A 119 -2.57 -16.48 13.64
C GLU A 119 -3.85 -17.21 13.24
N ALA A 120 -4.87 -16.45 12.83
CA ALA A 120 -6.11 -17.01 12.33
C ALA A 120 -5.96 -17.38 10.84
N PRO A 121 -6.38 -18.59 10.42
CA PRO A 121 -6.29 -18.97 9.01
C PRO A 121 -7.16 -18.04 8.16
N ALA A 122 -6.54 -17.42 7.17
CA ALA A 122 -7.16 -16.49 6.25
C ALA A 122 -7.01 -16.98 4.80
N ARG A 123 -8.07 -16.78 4.01
CA ARG A 123 -8.06 -17.11 2.57
C ARG A 123 -8.84 -16.08 1.78
N LEU A 124 -8.30 -15.74 0.61
CA LEU A 124 -9.00 -14.93 -0.37
C LEU A 124 -9.86 -15.85 -1.25
N LEU A 125 -11.13 -15.50 -1.35
CA LEU A 125 -12.13 -16.09 -2.23
C LEU A 125 -12.57 -15.02 -3.23
N ASP A 126 -13.30 -15.41 -4.27
CA ASP A 126 -13.78 -14.46 -5.28
C ASP A 126 -14.72 -13.40 -4.65
N GLY A 127 -14.19 -12.19 -4.45
CA GLY A 127 -14.89 -11.07 -3.80
C GLY A 127 -14.99 -11.14 -2.26
N PHE A 128 -14.41 -12.15 -1.60
CA PHE A 128 -14.52 -12.31 -0.14
C PHE A 128 -13.20 -12.71 0.52
N GLY A 129 -12.96 -12.21 1.73
CA GLY A 129 -11.96 -12.72 2.65
C GLY A 129 -12.62 -13.62 3.68
N ALA A 130 -12.18 -14.87 3.80
CA ALA A 130 -12.62 -15.76 4.87
C ALA A 130 -11.51 -15.86 5.92
N ILE A 131 -11.81 -15.48 7.14
CA ILE A 131 -10.91 -15.59 8.29
C ILE A 131 -11.66 -16.45 9.30
N ASP A 132 -11.08 -17.53 9.81
CA ASP A 132 -11.67 -18.43 10.83
C ASP A 132 -13.21 -18.63 10.72
N GLY A 133 -13.69 -18.88 9.49
CA GLY A 133 -15.11 -19.07 9.17
C GLY A 133 -15.97 -17.81 9.00
N ARG A 134 -15.51 -16.63 9.44
CA ARG A 134 -16.16 -15.34 9.18
C ARG A 134 -15.82 -14.84 7.78
N LEU A 135 -16.84 -14.35 7.06
CA LEU A 135 -16.69 -13.75 5.73
C LEU A 135 -16.69 -12.22 5.83
N PHE A 136 -15.79 -11.62 5.07
CA PHE A 136 -15.70 -10.18 4.84
C PHE A 136 -15.81 -9.96 3.33
N GLU A 137 -16.76 -9.15 2.89
CA GLU A 137 -16.84 -8.76 1.48
C GLU A 137 -15.70 -7.78 1.17
N LEU A 138 -14.92 -8.09 0.15
CA LEU A 138 -13.73 -7.34 -0.23
C LEU A 138 -13.84 -6.82 -1.66
N ARG A 139 -13.26 -5.65 -1.90
CA ARG A 139 -13.14 -5.09 -3.23
C ARG A 139 -11.75 -4.54 -3.48
N ARG A 140 -11.39 -4.51 -4.76
CA ARG A 140 -10.22 -3.78 -5.21
C ARG A 140 -10.46 -2.27 -5.09
N TRP A 141 -9.39 -1.56 -4.85
CA TRP A 141 -9.35 -0.11 -4.95
C TRP A 141 -9.56 0.34 -6.38
N THR A 142 -10.28 1.44 -6.53
CA THR A 142 -10.22 2.22 -7.74
C THR A 142 -8.92 3.04 -7.77
N ALA A 143 -8.49 3.45 -8.97
CA ALA A 143 -7.31 4.31 -9.11
C ALA A 143 -7.46 5.64 -8.35
N GLY A 144 -8.67 6.22 -8.34
CA GLY A 144 -8.96 7.46 -7.63
C GLY A 144 -8.82 7.32 -6.11
N GLU A 145 -9.30 6.22 -5.54
CA GLU A 145 -9.13 5.92 -4.11
C GLU A 145 -7.66 5.71 -3.74
N ARG A 146 -6.90 5.00 -4.59
CA ARG A 146 -5.46 4.83 -4.40
C ARG A 146 -4.73 6.17 -4.38
N GLN A 147 -5.06 7.05 -5.31
CA GLN A 147 -4.45 8.37 -5.40
C GLN A 147 -4.85 9.25 -4.21
N ALA A 148 -6.12 9.23 -3.79
CA ALA A 148 -6.59 9.98 -2.63
C ALA A 148 -5.91 9.50 -1.34
N ALA A 149 -5.80 8.19 -1.14
CA ALA A 149 -5.13 7.61 0.01
C ALA A 149 -3.63 7.89 0.02
N LEU A 150 -2.97 7.86 -1.14
CA LEU A 150 -1.56 8.26 -1.27
C LEU A 150 -1.39 9.75 -0.92
N ALA A 151 -2.23 10.63 -1.46
CA ALA A 151 -2.20 12.05 -1.17
C ALA A 151 -2.43 12.35 0.32
N ALA A 152 -3.35 11.62 0.98
CA ALA A 152 -3.60 11.76 2.40
C ALA A 152 -2.45 11.21 3.28
N ALA A 153 -1.71 10.21 2.79
CA ALA A 153 -0.56 9.66 3.48
C ALA A 153 0.70 10.53 3.33
N LEU A 154 0.77 11.42 2.34
CA LEU A 154 1.89 12.36 2.18
C LEU A 154 1.69 13.57 3.10
N GLN A 155 2.34 13.53 4.26
CA GLN A 155 2.34 14.62 5.23
C GLN A 155 3.45 15.61 4.91
N ARG A 156 3.10 16.90 4.84
CA ARG A 156 4.08 17.98 4.76
C ARG A 156 4.48 18.38 6.18
N HIS A 157 5.76 18.22 6.51
CA HIS A 157 6.31 18.75 7.75
C HIS A 157 6.94 20.11 7.47
N ALA A 158 6.38 21.15 8.10
CA ALA A 158 7.03 22.44 8.18
C ALA A 158 8.29 22.25 9.03
N THR A 159 9.46 22.26 8.39
CA THR A 159 10.72 22.29 9.12
C THR A 159 10.87 23.67 9.76
N GLU A 160 11.23 23.72 11.04
CA GLU A 160 11.49 24.99 11.76
C GLU A 160 12.61 25.82 11.12
N SER A 161 13.43 25.17 10.28
CA SER A 161 14.57 25.77 9.58
C SER A 161 14.19 26.56 8.32
N GLY A 162 12.92 26.56 7.89
CA GLY A 162 12.44 27.38 6.78
C GLY A 162 12.99 27.03 5.39
N ASP A 163 13.79 25.97 5.28
CA ASP A 163 14.44 25.53 4.04
C ASP A 163 14.10 24.06 3.79
N GLY A 164 12.95 23.83 3.14
CA GLY A 164 12.49 22.52 2.68
C GLY A 164 11.14 22.09 3.22
N ASP A 165 10.19 21.86 2.30
CA ASP A 165 8.92 21.15 2.53
C ASP A 165 9.26 19.65 2.62
N ASP A 166 9.58 19.14 3.82
CA ASP A 166 9.90 17.72 4.03
C ASP A 166 8.60 16.92 3.92
N VAL A 167 8.40 16.27 2.77
CA VAL A 167 7.25 15.40 2.54
C VAL A 167 7.56 14.01 3.07
N ARG A 168 6.83 13.58 4.10
CA ARG A 168 6.95 12.25 4.70
C ARG A 168 5.76 11.38 4.34
N PHE A 169 6.04 10.11 4.10
CA PHE A 169 5.00 9.11 3.86
C PHE A 169 4.56 8.47 5.18
N ASP A 170 3.30 8.71 5.58
CA ASP A 170 2.62 8.04 6.69
C ASP A 170 2.04 6.70 6.21
N ALA A 171 2.86 5.65 6.33
CA ALA A 171 2.47 4.27 5.97
C ALA A 171 1.22 3.79 6.71
N VAL A 172 1.01 4.24 7.95
CA VAL A 172 -0.14 3.84 8.77
C VAL A 172 -1.43 4.44 8.21
N THR A 173 -1.41 5.71 7.82
CA THR A 173 -2.56 6.35 7.16
C THR A 173 -2.88 5.67 5.84
N HIS A 174 -1.86 5.30 5.06
CA HIS A 174 -2.06 4.54 3.82
C HIS A 174 -2.69 3.16 4.06
N LEU A 175 -2.18 2.39 5.04
CA LEU A 175 -2.71 1.08 5.41
C LEU A 175 -4.14 1.15 5.96
N ALA A 176 -4.44 2.15 6.79
CA ALA A 176 -5.78 2.36 7.33
C ALA A 176 -6.78 2.70 6.21
N ALA A 177 -6.37 3.53 5.24
CA ALA A 177 -7.17 3.78 4.05
C ALA A 177 -7.37 2.49 3.25
N LEU A 178 -6.31 1.68 3.07
CA LEU A 178 -6.33 0.41 2.36
C LEU A 178 -7.40 -0.51 2.90
N LEU A 179 -7.42 -0.71 4.22
CA LEU A 179 -8.44 -1.50 4.88
C LEU A 179 -9.86 -0.90 4.71
N ARG A 180 -10.04 0.40 4.96
CA ARG A 180 -11.36 1.06 4.92
C ARG A 180 -12.00 1.08 3.54
N HIS A 181 -11.22 1.21 2.48
CA HIS A 181 -11.72 1.17 1.11
C HIS A 181 -11.76 -0.26 0.56
N GLY A 182 -10.94 -1.17 1.09
CA GLY A 182 -10.88 -2.56 0.62
C GLY A 182 -11.98 -3.47 1.16
N VAL A 183 -12.57 -3.12 2.32
CA VAL A 183 -13.64 -3.90 2.96
C VAL A 183 -14.99 -3.21 2.70
N VAL A 184 -15.97 -3.97 2.23
CA VAL A 184 -17.35 -3.50 2.04
C VAL A 184 -18.10 -3.61 3.38
N ALA A 185 -17.72 -2.76 4.33
CA ALA A 185 -18.35 -2.65 5.64
C ALA A 185 -18.33 -1.18 6.11
N ASP A 186 -19.03 -0.88 7.20
CA ASP A 186 -18.93 0.44 7.85
C ASP A 186 -17.51 0.62 8.42
N PRO A 187 -16.81 1.73 8.11
CA PRO A 187 -15.51 2.04 8.71
C PRO A 187 -15.50 1.98 10.25
N ALA A 188 -16.59 2.32 10.92
CA ALA A 188 -16.70 2.23 12.38
C ALA A 188 -16.67 0.78 12.88
N GLU A 189 -17.18 -0.16 12.10
CA GLU A 189 -17.09 -1.59 12.41
C GLU A 189 -15.64 -2.07 12.33
N ILE A 190 -14.91 -1.64 11.28
CA ILE A 190 -13.50 -2.00 11.07
C ILE A 190 -12.63 -1.50 12.23
N ASP A 191 -12.79 -0.24 12.63
CA ASP A 191 -12.00 0.38 13.71
C ASP A 191 -12.18 -0.37 15.05
N THR A 192 -13.35 -0.98 15.27
CA THR A 192 -13.68 -1.71 16.51
C THR A 192 -13.33 -3.19 16.46
N LEU A 193 -12.94 -3.71 15.30
CA LEU A 193 -12.63 -5.11 15.07
C LEU A 193 -11.41 -5.52 15.93
N PRO A 194 -11.51 -6.62 16.71
CA PRO A 194 -10.37 -7.17 17.44
C PRO A 194 -9.21 -7.51 16.49
N LEU A 195 -7.98 -7.31 16.94
CA LEU A 195 -6.81 -7.36 16.07
C LEU A 195 -6.56 -8.73 15.43
N HIS A 196 -6.97 -9.82 16.10
CA HIS A 196 -6.88 -11.18 15.54
C HIS A 196 -7.66 -11.33 14.22
N TRP A 197 -8.75 -10.58 14.04
CA TRP A 197 -9.47 -10.51 12.76
C TRP A 197 -8.86 -9.46 11.84
N ALA A 198 -8.47 -8.31 12.38
CA ALA A 198 -8.05 -7.17 11.58
C ALA A 198 -6.70 -7.39 10.88
N LEU A 199 -5.73 -8.07 11.49
CA LEU A 199 -4.43 -8.31 10.86
C LEU A 199 -4.51 -9.23 9.63
N PRO A 200 -5.14 -10.43 9.69
CA PRO A 200 -5.33 -11.23 8.49
C PRO A 200 -6.21 -10.53 7.45
N LEU A 201 -7.17 -9.69 7.88
CA LEU A 201 -7.96 -8.87 6.97
C LEU A 201 -7.09 -7.84 6.23
N ILE A 202 -6.16 -7.18 6.91
CA ILE A 202 -5.19 -6.28 6.28
C ILE A 202 -4.37 -7.05 5.25
N ASP A 203 -3.85 -8.23 5.58
CA ASP A 203 -3.09 -9.06 4.65
C ASP A 203 -3.89 -9.46 3.40
N LEU A 204 -5.16 -9.88 3.59
CA LEU A 204 -6.07 -10.19 2.48
C LEU A 204 -6.34 -8.99 1.59
N VAL A 205 -6.57 -7.80 2.18
CA VAL A 205 -6.81 -6.58 1.40
C VAL A 205 -5.54 -6.14 0.68
N VAL A 206 -4.37 -6.24 1.31
CA VAL A 206 -3.08 -5.98 0.66
C VAL A 206 -2.91 -6.92 -0.51
N THR A 207 -3.06 -8.23 -0.31
CA THR A 207 -2.97 -9.26 -1.35
C THR A 207 -3.94 -9.00 -2.50
N LEU A 208 -5.19 -8.63 -2.20
CA LEU A 208 -6.21 -8.30 -3.21
C LEU A 208 -5.83 -7.09 -4.08
N ASN A 209 -5.09 -6.13 -3.50
CA ASN A 209 -4.69 -4.87 -4.13
C ASN A 209 -3.23 -4.84 -4.58
N GLN A 210 -2.49 -5.93 -4.41
CA GLN A 210 -1.18 -6.07 -5.02
C GLN A 210 -1.33 -5.94 -6.54
N PRO A 211 -0.47 -5.16 -7.20
CA PRO A 211 -0.42 -5.19 -8.65
C PRO A 211 -0.17 -6.65 -9.08
N PRO A 212 -0.76 -7.10 -10.21
CA PRO A 212 -0.37 -8.39 -10.76
C PRO A 212 1.16 -8.44 -10.91
N ALA A 213 1.76 -9.59 -10.62
CA ALA A 213 3.20 -9.76 -10.73
C ALA A 213 3.69 -9.28 -12.11
N ALA A 214 4.76 -8.46 -12.10
CA ALA A 214 5.39 -7.81 -13.25
C ALA A 214 4.42 -7.53 -14.42
N ASP A 215 3.82 -6.33 -14.43
CA ASP A 215 3.03 -5.90 -15.58
C ASP A 215 3.93 -5.93 -16.83
N PRO A 216 3.67 -6.81 -17.81
CA PRO A 216 4.51 -6.94 -19.00
C PRO A 216 4.49 -5.65 -19.85
N LEU A 217 3.56 -4.72 -19.57
CA LEU A 217 3.49 -3.40 -20.20
C LEU A 217 4.45 -2.37 -19.57
N LEU A 218 4.98 -2.64 -18.38
CA LEU A 218 5.83 -1.71 -17.62
C LEU A 218 7.31 -2.11 -17.61
N GLY A 219 7.72 -3.10 -18.40
CA GLY A 219 9.14 -3.42 -18.59
C GLY A 219 9.89 -2.29 -19.31
N ASP A 220 11.16 -2.11 -18.98
CA ASP A 220 12.02 -1.08 -19.62
C ASP A 220 12.55 -1.49 -21.01
N ASP A 221 12.37 -2.76 -21.38
CA ASP A 221 12.85 -3.29 -22.64
C ASP A 221 11.97 -2.85 -23.85
N GLU A 222 12.53 -3.00 -25.05
CA GLU A 222 11.87 -2.63 -26.30
C GLU A 222 10.62 -3.49 -26.56
N ALA A 223 10.57 -4.71 -26.03
CA ALA A 223 9.45 -5.62 -26.20
C ALA A 223 8.23 -5.17 -25.38
N ALA A 224 8.44 -4.79 -24.12
CA ALA A 224 7.45 -4.23 -23.22
C ALA A 224 6.90 -2.90 -23.76
N ARG A 225 7.78 -2.01 -24.27
CA ARG A 225 7.34 -0.76 -24.92
C ARG A 225 6.43 -1.02 -26.13
N ARG A 226 6.79 -1.96 -27.01
CA ARG A 226 5.95 -2.35 -28.16
C ARG A 226 4.63 -2.99 -27.73
N LEU A 227 4.65 -3.80 -26.69
CA LEU A 227 3.45 -4.43 -26.13
C LEU A 227 2.52 -3.38 -25.52
N ALA A 228 3.06 -2.42 -24.76
CA ALA A 228 2.33 -1.28 -24.20
C ALA A 228 1.70 -0.42 -25.30
N GLU A 229 2.46 -0.06 -26.33
CA GLU A 229 1.96 0.71 -27.47
C GLU A 229 0.80 0.01 -28.17
N ARG A 230 0.95 -1.28 -28.52
CA ARG A 230 -0.11 -2.09 -29.14
C ARG A 230 -1.34 -2.18 -28.26
N THR A 231 -1.14 -2.40 -26.97
CA THR A 231 -2.23 -2.56 -25.99
C THR A 231 -3.02 -1.27 -25.83
N LEU A 232 -2.34 -0.13 -25.66
CA LEU A 232 -2.99 1.18 -25.55
C LEU A 232 -3.72 1.58 -26.84
N ARG A 233 -3.16 1.24 -28.01
CA ARG A 233 -3.79 1.49 -29.30
C ARG A 233 -5.10 0.71 -29.45
N LEU A 234 -5.11 -0.57 -29.11
CA LEU A 234 -6.33 -1.40 -29.13
C LEU A 234 -7.35 -0.97 -28.09
N ALA A 235 -6.91 -0.68 -26.86
CA ALA A 235 -7.77 -0.15 -25.79
C ALA A 235 -8.49 1.13 -26.23
N ARG A 236 -7.77 2.06 -26.86
CA ARG A 236 -8.33 3.31 -27.40
C ARG A 236 -9.30 3.06 -28.55
N ALA A 237 -8.97 2.16 -29.48
CA ALA A 237 -9.78 1.90 -30.66
C ALA A 237 -11.09 1.14 -30.36
N LEU A 238 -11.06 0.22 -29.40
CA LEU A 238 -12.17 -0.70 -29.10
C LEU A 238 -12.93 -0.35 -27.82
N GLY A 239 -12.45 0.62 -27.04
CA GLY A 239 -12.98 0.92 -25.71
C GLY A 239 -12.70 -0.20 -24.69
N TRP A 240 -11.69 -1.03 -24.95
CA TRP A 240 -11.30 -2.14 -24.08
C TRP A 240 -10.32 -1.69 -22.99
N THR A 241 -10.26 -2.41 -21.89
CA THR A 241 -9.20 -2.25 -20.89
C THR A 241 -7.92 -2.96 -21.35
N PRO A 242 -6.73 -2.53 -20.89
CA PRO A 242 -5.48 -3.26 -21.16
C PRO A 242 -5.55 -4.74 -20.76
N GLU A 243 -6.22 -5.07 -19.66
CA GLU A 243 -6.41 -6.46 -19.21
C GLU A 243 -7.26 -7.27 -20.21
N GLN A 244 -8.34 -6.70 -20.76
CA GLN A 244 -9.14 -7.36 -21.80
C GLN A 244 -8.30 -7.67 -23.04
N VAL A 245 -7.43 -6.74 -23.45
CA VAL A 245 -6.49 -6.95 -24.55
C VAL A 245 -5.52 -8.09 -24.22
N LEU A 246 -4.89 -8.07 -23.03
CA LEU A 246 -3.93 -9.11 -22.62
C LEU A 246 -4.53 -10.51 -22.45
N ARG A 247 -5.83 -10.60 -22.14
CA ARG A 247 -6.56 -11.89 -22.07
C ARG A 247 -7.01 -12.42 -23.44
N THR A 248 -6.91 -11.61 -24.49
CA THR A 248 -7.31 -12.00 -25.84
C THR A 248 -6.23 -12.89 -26.48
N PRO A 249 -6.59 -14.00 -27.16
CA PRO A 249 -5.62 -14.82 -27.87
C PRO A 249 -4.80 -14.01 -28.88
N ALA A 250 -3.48 -14.26 -28.94
CA ALA A 250 -2.56 -13.47 -29.77
C ALA A 250 -2.97 -13.39 -31.25
N VAL A 251 -3.49 -14.48 -31.82
CA VAL A 251 -3.97 -14.50 -33.22
C VAL A 251 -5.12 -13.54 -33.47
N GLU A 252 -6.01 -13.35 -32.49
CA GLU A 252 -7.11 -12.40 -32.60
C GLU A 252 -6.63 -10.96 -32.41
N LEU A 253 -5.64 -10.74 -31.53
CA LEU A 253 -4.98 -9.42 -31.40
C LEU A 253 -4.31 -8.99 -32.70
N ASP A 254 -3.56 -9.89 -33.34
CA ASP A 254 -2.89 -9.62 -34.62
C ASP A 254 -3.91 -9.30 -35.73
N ARG A 255 -5.04 -10.02 -35.75
CA ARG A 255 -6.14 -9.76 -36.68
C ARG A 255 -6.77 -8.39 -36.45
N LEU A 256 -7.04 -8.02 -35.20
CA LEU A 256 -7.62 -6.72 -34.84
C LEU A 256 -6.67 -5.56 -35.18
N LEU A 257 -5.38 -5.72 -34.92
CA LEU A 257 -4.35 -4.75 -35.31
C LEU A 257 -4.29 -4.57 -36.82
N ALA A 258 -4.32 -5.67 -37.59
CA ALA A 258 -4.32 -5.59 -39.06
C ALA A 258 -5.58 -4.89 -39.62
N LEU A 259 -6.75 -5.11 -39.00
CA LEU A 259 -7.98 -4.40 -39.36
C LEU A 259 -7.88 -2.90 -39.03
N LEU A 260 -7.32 -2.56 -37.87
CA LEU A 260 -7.10 -1.18 -37.46
C LEU A 260 -6.12 -0.46 -38.41
N ASP A 261 -5.02 -1.11 -38.78
CA ASP A 261 -4.05 -0.59 -39.75
C ASP A 261 -4.70 -0.30 -41.11
N ARG A 262 -5.60 -1.18 -41.57
CA ARG A 262 -6.33 -1.02 -42.83
C ARG A 262 -7.28 0.19 -42.79
N GLU A 263 -8.01 0.39 -41.69
CA GLU A 263 -8.92 1.52 -41.52
C GLU A 263 -8.16 2.85 -41.39
N GLU A 264 -7.08 2.89 -40.63
CA GLU A 264 -6.23 4.08 -40.50
C GLU A 264 -5.55 4.43 -41.83
N ALA A 265 -5.12 3.44 -42.62
CA ALA A 265 -4.58 3.66 -43.97
C ALA A 265 -5.65 4.23 -44.91
N ARG A 266 -6.89 3.73 -44.84
CA ARG A 266 -8.02 4.26 -45.61
C ARG A 266 -8.32 5.71 -45.26
N ALA A 267 -8.37 6.04 -43.95
CA ALA A 267 -8.63 7.39 -43.46
C ALA A 267 -7.55 8.39 -43.92
N ARG A 268 -6.26 7.99 -43.89
CA ARG A 268 -5.15 8.81 -44.41
C ARG A 268 -5.22 9.00 -45.92
N GLY A 269 -5.56 7.96 -46.67
CA GLY A 269 -5.72 8.02 -48.12
C GLY A 269 -6.88 8.92 -48.57
N THR A 270 -7.96 9.00 -47.78
CA THR A 270 -9.06 9.95 -48.04
C THR A 270 -8.67 11.40 -47.72
N ALA A 271 -7.84 11.64 -46.72
CA ALA A 271 -7.40 12.99 -46.36
C ALA A 271 -6.46 13.60 -47.42
N THR A 272 -5.58 12.80 -48.03
CA THR A 272 -4.70 13.24 -49.12
C THR A 272 -5.43 13.41 -50.45
N ALA A 273 -6.56 12.71 -50.67
CA ALA A 273 -7.37 12.88 -51.88
C ALA A 273 -8.19 14.19 -51.91
N THR A 274 -8.44 14.82 -50.76
CA THR A 274 -9.07 16.15 -50.66
C THR A 274 -8.09 17.32 -50.64
N ALA A 275 -6.78 17.07 -50.74
CA ALA A 275 -5.79 18.14 -50.84
C ALA A 275 -5.82 18.72 -52.27
N ALA A 276 -6.50 19.86 -52.42
CA ALA A 276 -6.40 20.71 -53.62
C ALA A 276 -4.93 20.96 -54.00
N PRO A 277 -4.60 21.10 -55.31
CA PRO A 277 -3.22 21.26 -55.75
C PRO A 277 -2.53 22.44 -55.04
N PRO A 278 -1.22 22.35 -54.75
CA PRO A 278 -0.51 23.39 -54.04
C PRO A 278 -0.60 24.70 -54.83
N ALA A 279 -1.20 25.71 -54.22
CA ALA A 279 -1.17 27.08 -54.74
C ALA A 279 0.31 27.52 -54.84
N PRO A 280 0.68 28.28 -55.89
CA PRO A 280 2.06 28.72 -56.07
C PRO A 280 2.51 29.54 -54.84
N PRO A 281 3.79 29.47 -54.45
CA PRO A 281 4.28 30.11 -53.24
C PRO A 281 4.06 31.63 -53.33
N ARG A 282 3.09 32.13 -52.58
CA ARG A 282 2.90 33.57 -52.39
C ARG A 282 4.10 34.08 -51.60
N ARG A 283 4.85 35.01 -52.19
CA ARG A 283 5.93 35.75 -51.51
C ARG A 283 5.34 36.38 -50.25
N ARG A 284 5.78 35.92 -49.08
CA ARG A 284 5.44 36.54 -47.79
C ARG A 284 5.94 37.97 -47.81
N ARG A 285 5.03 38.93 -47.65
CA ARG A 285 5.38 40.35 -47.57
C ARG A 285 5.76 40.64 -46.13
N LEU A 286 6.64 41.61 -45.90
CA LEU A 286 7.03 42.04 -44.55
C LEU A 286 5.81 42.45 -43.69
N ALA A 287 4.68 42.82 -44.32
CA ALA A 287 3.43 43.16 -43.65
C ALA A 287 2.69 41.95 -43.02
N ASP A 288 3.10 40.72 -43.34
CA ASP A 288 2.46 39.49 -42.84
C ASP A 288 3.06 39.00 -41.50
N ALA A 289 4.07 39.71 -40.95
CA ALA A 289 4.73 39.40 -39.68
C ALA A 289 4.66 40.64 -38.74
N PRO A 290 3.68 40.72 -37.83
CA PRO A 290 3.48 41.88 -36.95
C PRO A 290 4.60 42.10 -35.92
N ASP A 291 5.55 41.18 -35.87
CA ASP A 291 6.68 41.06 -34.95
C ASP A 291 8.06 41.29 -35.61
N ALA A 292 8.09 41.65 -36.90
CA ALA A 292 9.33 41.97 -37.60
C ALA A 292 9.88 43.36 -37.21
N VAL A 293 11.07 43.40 -36.60
CA VAL A 293 11.78 44.64 -36.23
C VAL A 293 12.85 44.97 -37.30
N LEU A 294 12.78 46.17 -37.86
CA LEU A 294 13.76 46.71 -38.82
C LEU A 294 14.92 47.36 -38.06
N ILE A 295 16.12 46.80 -38.18
CA ILE A 295 17.35 47.40 -37.62
C ILE A 295 18.03 48.19 -38.75
N ARG A 296 18.08 49.53 -38.60
CA ARG A 296 18.84 50.41 -39.48
C ARG A 296 20.26 50.54 -38.92
N ILE A 297 21.24 50.24 -39.76
CA ILE A 297 22.66 50.50 -39.48
C ILE A 297 23.05 51.62 -40.44
N ASP A 298 23.41 52.78 -39.88
CA ASP A 298 23.98 53.89 -40.64
C ASP A 298 25.51 53.72 -40.63
N ASP A 299 26.17 53.96 -41.77
CA ASP A 299 27.63 53.80 -41.99
C ASP A 299 28.49 54.70 -41.08
#